data_AF-A0A5C7Q8H7-F1
#
_entry.id   AF-A0A5C7Q8H7-F1
#
_cell.length_a   1.000
_cell.length_b   1.000
_cell.length_c   1.000
_cell.angle_alpha   90.00
_cell.angle_beta   90.00
_cell.angle_gamma   90.00
#
_symmetry.space_group_name_H-M   'P 1'
#
loop_
_entity.id
_entity.type
_entity.pdbx_description
1 polymer ?
#
loop_
_entity_poly.entity_id
_entity_poly.type
_entity_poly.pdbx_seq_one_letter_code
_entity_poly.pdbx_strand_id
1 'polypeptide(L)'
;MTHTRSISFAFAIVIAASLHAPPASAVALRLNKATDDSVCDLTHDTNYVLGQRTLVPAVASSKDQIDAFFRLAGEFVATKCRNGQMLMLQGSSSLNTDVRSLTAVAEASCAIASITRTETTIAYGDRALPAFDLRCTILKHDELVSKLNELEKTDPMESLKARMAEAVRKAEGSAPTGPNAASKKDCGKVTLATILGGGSCK
;
A
#
# COMPACT_ATOMS: atom_id res chain seq x y z
N MET A 1 0.67 -79.71 -33.08
CA MET A 1 -0.62 -79.09 -32.66
C MET A 1 -0.82 -79.53 -31.23
N THR A 2 -0.79 -78.75 -30.15
CA THR A 2 -1.02 -77.32 -29.90
C THR A 2 -0.33 -76.97 -28.57
N HIS A 3 0.51 -75.91 -28.54
CA HIS A 3 0.98 -75.28 -27.30
C HIS A 3 0.18 -74.00 -27.09
N THR A 4 -0.65 -73.94 -26.06
CA THR A 4 -1.37 -72.73 -25.67
C THR A 4 -0.72 -72.19 -24.40
N ARG A 5 -0.03 -71.05 -24.51
CA ARG A 5 0.65 -70.37 -23.39
C ARG A 5 -0.38 -69.57 -22.60
N SER A 6 -0.43 -69.77 -21.28
CA SER A 6 -1.12 -68.88 -20.34
C SER A 6 -0.45 -67.52 -20.31
N ILE A 7 -1.22 -66.46 -20.57
CA ILE A 7 -0.81 -65.07 -20.41
C ILE A 7 -1.44 -64.57 -19.11
N SER A 8 -0.62 -64.43 -18.06
CA SER A 8 -1.00 -63.74 -16.83
C SER A 8 -1.09 -62.24 -17.10
N PHE A 9 -2.29 -61.67 -16.97
CA PHE A 9 -2.50 -60.23 -16.94
C PHE A 9 -2.15 -59.68 -15.55
N ALA A 10 -1.00 -59.02 -15.44
CA ALA A 10 -0.68 -58.20 -14.27
C ALA A 10 -1.27 -56.79 -14.47
N PHE A 11 -2.31 -56.47 -13.71
CA PHE A 11 -2.88 -55.12 -13.64
C PHE A 11 -1.93 -54.22 -12.85
N ALA A 12 -1.23 -53.31 -13.52
CA ALA A 12 -0.45 -52.25 -12.85
C ALA A 12 -1.40 -51.11 -12.46
N ILE A 13 -1.67 -50.96 -11.17
CA ILE A 13 -2.38 -49.81 -10.63
C ILE A 13 -1.38 -48.65 -10.51
N VAL A 14 -1.47 -47.68 -11.42
CA VAL A 14 -0.75 -46.40 -11.29
C VAL A 14 -1.52 -45.53 -10.31
N ILE A 15 -1.06 -45.45 -9.07
CA ILE A 15 -1.57 -44.48 -8.11
C ILE A 15 -0.99 -43.12 -8.51
N ALA A 16 -1.79 -42.31 -9.21
CA ALA A 16 -1.50 -40.90 -9.42
C ALA A 16 -1.55 -40.19 -8.07
N ALA A 17 -0.38 -39.94 -7.48
CA ALA A 17 -0.25 -39.08 -6.32
C ALA A 17 -0.61 -37.64 -6.76
N SER A 18 -1.88 -37.28 -6.60
CA SER A 18 -2.34 -35.90 -6.69
C SER A 18 -1.73 -35.12 -5.52
N LEU A 19 -0.52 -34.59 -5.76
CA LEU A 19 0.06 -33.50 -4.99
C LEU A 19 -1.01 -32.41 -4.88
N HIS A 20 -1.63 -32.31 -3.71
CA HIS A 20 -2.47 -31.19 -3.35
C HIS A 20 -1.56 -29.96 -3.32
N ALA A 21 -1.42 -29.28 -4.46
CA ALA A 21 -0.94 -27.91 -4.46
C ALA A 21 -1.93 -27.11 -3.58
N PRO A 22 -1.46 -26.38 -2.55
CA PRO A 22 -2.33 -25.48 -1.82
C PRO A 22 -3.01 -24.55 -2.82
N PRO A 23 -4.30 -24.20 -2.60
CA PRO A 23 -5.05 -23.38 -3.54
C PRO A 23 -4.26 -22.14 -3.91
N ALA A 24 -3.99 -22.01 -5.20
CA ALA A 24 -3.43 -20.86 -5.88
C ALA A 24 -4.20 -19.60 -5.42
N SER A 25 -3.66 -18.89 -4.44
CA SER A 25 -4.32 -17.72 -3.90
C SER A 25 -3.98 -16.54 -4.80
N ALA A 26 -4.98 -16.09 -5.54
CA ALA A 26 -4.98 -14.82 -6.25
C ALA A 26 -4.50 -13.71 -5.32
N VAL A 27 -3.39 -13.04 -5.65
CA VAL A 27 -2.84 -11.97 -4.82
C VAL A 27 -3.19 -10.62 -5.42
N ALA A 28 -4.03 -9.87 -4.70
CA ALA A 28 -4.36 -8.50 -5.06
C ALA A 28 -4.51 -7.62 -3.81
N LEU A 29 -4.04 -6.37 -3.90
CA LEU A 29 -4.19 -5.39 -2.82
C LEU A 29 -5.68 -5.10 -2.56
N ARG A 30 -6.47 -4.99 -3.62
CA ARG A 30 -7.92 -4.77 -3.55
C ARG A 30 -8.65 -6.08 -3.25
N LEU A 31 -9.62 -6.00 -2.35
CA LEU A 31 -10.55 -7.10 -2.10
C LEU A 31 -11.34 -7.38 -3.38
N ASN A 32 -11.63 -8.66 -3.63
CA ASN A 32 -12.44 -9.13 -4.76
C ASN A 32 -11.90 -8.77 -6.16
N LYS A 33 -10.63 -8.37 -6.27
CA LYS A 33 -9.98 -8.25 -7.58
C LYS A 33 -9.55 -9.66 -8.01
N ALA A 34 -10.11 -10.14 -9.11
CA ALA A 34 -9.73 -11.41 -9.70
C ALA A 34 -8.29 -11.32 -10.23
N THR A 35 -7.41 -12.16 -9.68
CA THR A 35 -6.07 -12.42 -10.20
C THR A 35 -5.83 -13.94 -10.18
N ASP A 36 -4.72 -14.39 -10.74
CA ASP A 36 -4.23 -15.75 -10.54
C ASP A 36 -3.01 -15.73 -9.61
N ASP A 37 -2.43 -16.90 -9.34
CA ASP A 37 -1.30 -17.03 -8.43
C ASP A 37 0.06 -16.71 -9.09
N SER A 38 0.07 -16.35 -10.36
CA SER A 38 1.24 -15.83 -11.06
C SER A 38 1.41 -14.32 -10.90
N VAL A 39 0.40 -13.62 -10.35
CA VAL A 39 0.40 -12.15 -10.23
C VAL A 39 0.34 -11.71 -8.76
N CYS A 40 1.14 -10.70 -8.43
CA CYS A 40 1.10 -9.92 -7.19
C CYS A 40 0.62 -8.50 -7.54
N ASP A 41 -0.70 -8.27 -7.51
CA ASP A 41 -1.30 -7.08 -8.09
C ASP A 41 -1.67 -6.01 -7.05
N LEU A 42 -0.90 -4.93 -6.97
CA LEU A 42 -1.21 -3.79 -6.10
C LEU A 42 -1.93 -2.65 -6.85
N THR A 43 -2.24 -2.82 -8.14
CA THR A 43 -2.93 -1.83 -8.98
C THR A 43 -4.44 -1.85 -8.78
N HIS A 44 -5.17 -0.81 -9.16
CA HIS A 44 -4.74 0.53 -9.58
C HIS A 44 -4.22 1.39 -8.42
N ASP A 45 -3.71 2.60 -8.64
CA ASP A 45 -3.47 3.62 -7.60
C ASP A 45 -3.08 3.08 -6.20
N THR A 46 -1.88 2.48 -6.11
CA THR A 46 -1.43 1.65 -4.98
C THR A 46 -1.36 2.45 -3.69
N ASN A 47 -0.71 3.62 -3.72
CA ASN A 47 -0.55 4.46 -2.54
C ASN A 47 -1.88 5.04 -2.07
N TYR A 48 -2.79 5.40 -2.97
CA TYR A 48 -4.12 5.86 -2.56
C TYR A 48 -4.86 4.80 -1.73
N VAL A 49 -4.86 3.54 -2.18
CA VAL A 49 -5.52 2.45 -1.44
C VAL A 49 -4.83 2.17 -0.11
N LEU A 50 -3.49 2.15 -0.07
CA LEU A 50 -2.77 1.96 1.18
C LEU A 50 -3.04 3.11 2.15
N GLY A 51 -3.01 4.35 1.65
CA GLY A 51 -3.26 5.56 2.43
C GLY A 51 -4.66 5.60 3.02
N GLN A 52 -5.66 5.10 2.31
CA GLN A 52 -7.03 4.96 2.83
C GLN A 52 -7.15 3.93 3.96
N ARG A 53 -6.36 2.85 3.92
CA ARG A 53 -6.43 1.78 4.92
C ARG A 53 -5.68 2.11 6.20
N THR A 54 -4.54 2.80 6.09
CA THR A 54 -3.64 3.02 7.22
C THR A 54 -3.51 4.49 7.63
N LEU A 55 -4.21 5.39 6.94
CA LEU A 55 -4.27 6.83 7.23
C LEU A 55 -2.89 7.51 7.23
N VAL A 56 -2.17 7.45 6.11
CA VAL A 56 -0.92 8.21 5.92
C VAL A 56 -1.27 9.70 5.74
N PRO A 57 -0.87 10.61 6.66
CA PRO A 57 -1.31 12.00 6.58
C PRO A 57 -0.59 12.78 5.46
N ALA A 58 -1.34 13.52 4.65
CA ALA A 58 -0.79 14.36 3.60
C ALA A 58 0.12 15.50 4.11
N VAL A 59 -0.07 15.93 5.36
CA VAL A 59 0.73 16.97 6.03
C VAL A 59 2.05 16.47 6.60
N ALA A 60 2.27 15.15 6.63
CA ALA A 60 3.55 14.58 7.07
C ALA A 60 4.68 14.98 6.11
N SER A 61 5.93 14.89 6.57
CA SER A 61 7.08 15.17 5.69
C SER A 61 7.10 14.22 4.49
N SER A 62 7.57 14.67 3.32
CA SER A 62 7.67 13.81 2.15
C SER A 62 8.52 12.56 2.42
N LYS A 63 9.55 12.68 3.26
CA LYS A 63 10.37 11.54 3.69
C LYS A 63 9.53 10.51 4.46
N ASP A 64 8.79 10.95 5.47
CA ASP A 64 7.96 10.04 6.28
C ASP A 64 6.85 9.41 5.44
N GLN A 65 6.25 10.16 4.51
CA GLN A 65 5.25 9.61 3.59
C GLN A 65 5.85 8.53 2.67
N ILE A 66 7.01 8.80 2.07
CA ILE A 66 7.71 7.83 1.20
C ILE A 66 8.08 6.57 2.00
N ASP A 67 8.65 6.74 3.20
CA ASP A 67 9.03 5.62 4.05
C ASP A 67 7.80 4.81 4.48
N ALA A 68 6.67 5.47 4.80
CA ALA A 68 5.42 4.81 5.15
C ALA A 68 4.88 3.98 3.98
N PHE A 69 4.75 4.58 2.79
CA PHE A 69 4.23 3.86 1.62
C PHE A 69 5.15 2.74 1.15
N PHE A 70 6.46 2.92 1.22
CA PHE A 70 7.42 1.84 0.94
C PHE A 70 7.18 0.65 1.88
N ARG A 71 7.09 0.90 3.19
CA ARG A 71 6.88 -0.16 4.19
C ARG A 71 5.52 -0.83 4.05
N LEU A 72 4.45 -0.07 3.80
CA LEU A 72 3.09 -0.61 3.64
C LEU A 72 2.95 -1.49 2.39
N ALA A 73 3.46 -1.03 1.25
CA ALA A 73 3.46 -1.82 0.02
C ALA A 73 4.43 -3.00 0.13
N GLY A 74 5.61 -2.79 0.70
CA GLY A 74 6.61 -3.82 0.94
C GLY A 74 6.09 -4.94 1.84
N GLU A 75 5.43 -4.61 2.95
CA GLU A 75 4.81 -5.58 3.86
C GLU A 75 3.74 -6.42 3.16
N PHE A 76 2.93 -5.80 2.29
CA PHE A 76 1.97 -6.53 1.47
C PHE A 76 2.68 -7.56 0.58
N VAL A 77 3.74 -7.15 -0.13
CA VAL A 77 4.53 -8.05 -0.98
C VAL A 77 5.19 -9.15 -0.15
N ALA A 78 5.79 -8.81 0.98
CA ALA A 78 6.47 -9.74 1.88
C ALA A 78 5.53 -10.81 2.45
N THR A 79 4.29 -10.45 2.77
CA THR A 79 3.35 -11.34 3.45
C THR A 79 2.37 -12.06 2.53
N LYS A 80 2.13 -11.52 1.32
CA LYS A 80 1.11 -12.06 0.39
C LYS A 80 1.68 -12.56 -0.92
N CYS A 81 2.86 -12.10 -1.32
CA CYS A 81 3.45 -12.45 -2.60
C CYS A 81 4.65 -13.40 -2.43
N ARG A 82 5.15 -13.95 -3.53
CA ARG A 82 6.27 -14.89 -3.58
C ARG A 82 7.15 -14.65 -4.80
N ASN A 83 8.38 -15.16 -4.75
CA ASN A 83 9.28 -15.15 -5.91
C ASN A 83 8.62 -15.83 -7.13
N GLY A 84 8.89 -15.28 -8.32
CA GLY A 84 8.34 -15.74 -9.60
C GLY A 84 7.01 -15.08 -9.98
N GLN A 85 6.32 -14.39 -9.07
CA GLN A 85 5.12 -13.65 -9.42
C GLN A 85 5.43 -12.33 -10.15
N MET A 86 4.53 -11.90 -11.03
CA MET A 86 4.55 -10.56 -11.62
C MET A 86 4.04 -9.53 -10.61
N LEU A 87 4.94 -8.69 -10.11
CA LEU A 87 4.59 -7.52 -9.29
C LEU A 87 4.06 -6.42 -10.20
N MET A 88 2.87 -5.90 -9.86
CA MET A 88 2.26 -4.76 -10.55
C MET A 88 1.98 -3.64 -9.54
N LEU A 89 2.58 -2.47 -9.77
CA LEU A 89 2.37 -1.25 -8.98
C LEU A 89 1.85 -0.16 -9.89
N GLN A 90 0.97 0.71 -9.40
CA GLN A 90 0.53 1.89 -10.14
C GLN A 90 0.48 3.10 -9.22
N GLY A 91 0.95 4.25 -9.70
CA GLY A 91 0.89 5.51 -8.95
C GLY A 91 0.68 6.71 -9.85
N SER A 92 0.47 7.87 -9.24
CA SER A 92 0.38 9.14 -9.94
C SER A 92 1.75 9.65 -10.37
N SER A 93 1.91 10.02 -11.64
CA SER A 93 3.14 10.62 -12.15
C SER A 93 3.33 12.06 -11.66
N SER A 94 2.27 12.70 -11.14
CA SER A 94 2.32 14.05 -10.56
C SER A 94 2.69 14.07 -9.07
N LEU A 95 2.69 12.91 -8.40
CA LEU A 95 3.01 12.80 -6.97
C LEU A 95 4.40 12.20 -6.79
N ASN A 96 5.33 13.03 -6.31
CA ASN A 96 6.70 12.58 -6.04
C ASN A 96 6.76 11.47 -4.98
N THR A 97 5.81 11.44 -4.05
CA THR A 97 5.67 10.36 -3.05
C THR A 97 5.43 9.02 -3.74
N ASP A 98 4.51 8.96 -4.69
CA ASP A 98 4.20 7.75 -5.47
C ASP A 98 5.40 7.30 -6.29
N VAL A 99 6.00 8.22 -7.04
CA VAL A 99 7.16 7.91 -7.87
C VAL A 99 8.28 7.29 -7.03
N ARG A 100 8.62 7.89 -5.88
CA ARG A 100 9.74 7.39 -5.08
C ARG A 100 9.41 6.14 -4.29
N SER A 101 8.24 6.07 -3.65
CA SER A 101 7.90 4.91 -2.81
C SER A 101 7.70 3.66 -3.66
N LEU A 102 6.98 3.75 -4.79
CA LEU A 102 6.69 2.59 -5.63
C LEU A 102 7.92 2.11 -6.40
N THR A 103 8.78 3.04 -6.85
CA THR A 103 10.08 2.65 -7.44
C THR A 103 10.93 1.90 -6.40
N ALA A 104 11.00 2.40 -5.16
CA ALA A 104 11.75 1.72 -4.10
C ALA A 104 11.21 0.32 -3.77
N VAL A 105 9.89 0.11 -3.85
CA VAL A 105 9.27 -1.22 -3.68
C VAL A 105 9.68 -2.14 -4.83
N ALA A 106 9.59 -1.67 -6.08
CA ALA A 106 10.00 -2.46 -7.24
C ALA A 106 11.49 -2.83 -7.19
N GLU A 107 12.37 -1.88 -6.87
CA GLU A 107 13.82 -2.12 -6.77
C GLU A 107 14.21 -3.07 -5.63
N ALA A 108 13.45 -3.04 -4.52
CA ALA A 108 13.64 -3.95 -3.40
C ALA A 108 13.10 -5.37 -3.68
N SER A 109 12.11 -5.49 -4.58
CA SER A 109 11.44 -6.78 -4.87
C SER A 109 11.97 -7.47 -6.11
N CYS A 110 12.57 -6.72 -7.05
CA CYS A 110 12.91 -7.18 -8.39
C CYS A 110 14.37 -6.87 -8.76
N ALA A 111 14.85 -7.50 -9.84
CA ALA A 111 16.09 -7.05 -10.48
C ALA A 111 15.85 -5.69 -11.17
N ILE A 112 16.68 -4.69 -10.89
CA ILE A 112 16.47 -3.30 -11.36
C ILE A 112 16.33 -3.24 -12.89
N ALA A 113 17.16 -3.98 -13.62
CA ALA A 113 17.13 -4.04 -15.08
C ALA A 113 15.85 -4.68 -15.66
N SER A 114 15.06 -5.38 -14.85
CA SER A 114 13.79 -6.01 -15.26
C SER A 114 12.56 -5.13 -15.01
N ILE A 115 12.73 -3.99 -14.31
CA ILE A 115 11.62 -3.10 -13.97
C ILE A 115 11.19 -2.35 -15.23
N THR A 116 9.99 -2.65 -15.69
CA THR A 116 9.37 -1.93 -16.80
C THR A 116 8.46 -0.85 -16.25
N ARG A 117 8.65 0.39 -16.72
CA ARG A 117 7.76 1.52 -16.44
C ARG A 117 6.94 1.85 -17.68
N THR A 118 5.64 2.05 -17.51
CA THR A 118 4.73 2.46 -18.58
C THR A 118 3.91 3.65 -18.10
N GLU A 119 3.97 4.77 -18.81
CA GLU A 119 3.09 5.91 -18.53
C GLU A 119 1.65 5.58 -18.94
N THR A 120 0.71 5.97 -18.10
CA THR A 120 -0.71 5.66 -18.21
C THR A 120 -1.53 6.81 -17.62
N THR A 121 -2.82 6.58 -17.39
CA THR A 121 -3.71 7.53 -16.73
C THR A 121 -4.57 6.85 -15.67
N ILE A 122 -4.85 7.55 -14.58
CA ILE A 122 -5.85 7.14 -13.57
C ILE A 122 -7.10 8.00 -13.78
N ALA A 123 -8.27 7.35 -13.81
CA ALA A 123 -9.54 8.05 -13.85
C ALA A 123 -9.84 8.68 -12.48
N TYR A 124 -10.09 9.99 -12.47
CA TYR A 124 -10.48 10.75 -11.29
C TYR A 124 -11.68 11.63 -11.64
N GLY A 125 -12.89 11.14 -11.33
CA GLY A 125 -14.13 11.72 -11.84
C GLY A 125 -14.12 11.75 -13.38
N ASP A 126 -14.41 12.91 -13.98
CA ASP A 126 -14.41 13.11 -15.43
C ASP A 126 -13.01 13.41 -16.02
N ARG A 127 -11.95 13.27 -15.22
CA ARG A 127 -10.57 13.60 -15.65
C ARG A 127 -9.70 12.34 -15.71
N ALA A 128 -8.78 12.34 -16.67
CA ALA A 128 -7.67 11.40 -16.74
C ALA A 128 -6.41 12.09 -16.19
N LEU A 129 -5.90 11.62 -15.05
CA LEU A 129 -4.69 12.16 -14.43
C LEU A 129 -3.46 11.36 -14.88
N PRO A 130 -2.31 12.00 -15.15
CA PRO A 130 -1.07 11.30 -15.50
C PRO A 130 -0.65 10.30 -14.42
N ALA A 131 -0.33 9.08 -14.83
CA ALA A 131 0.03 7.98 -13.95
C ALA A 131 1.11 7.11 -14.58
N PHE A 132 1.65 6.17 -13.80
CA PHE A 132 2.60 5.18 -14.27
C PHE A 132 2.31 3.80 -13.68
N ASP A 133 2.57 2.76 -14.46
CA ASP A 133 2.64 1.38 -14.01
C ASP A 133 4.10 0.95 -13.90
N LEU A 134 4.44 0.20 -12.84
CA LEU A 134 5.68 -0.57 -12.74
C LEU A 134 5.33 -2.06 -12.78
N ARG A 135 6.06 -2.82 -13.61
CA ARG A 135 5.92 -4.26 -13.74
C ARG A 135 7.27 -4.95 -13.70
N CYS A 136 7.39 -6.00 -12.89
CA CYS A 136 8.58 -6.84 -12.83
C CYS A 136 8.28 -8.19 -12.19
N THR A 137 9.10 -9.21 -12.48
CA THR A 137 9.05 -10.47 -11.76
C THR A 137 9.74 -10.32 -10.41
N ILE A 138 9.08 -10.76 -9.33
CA ILE A 138 9.65 -10.77 -7.99
C ILE A 138 10.78 -11.81 -7.96
N LEU A 139 11.98 -11.34 -7.65
CA LEU A 139 13.19 -12.17 -7.56
C LEU A 139 13.92 -12.00 -6.21
N LYS A 140 13.56 -10.96 -5.45
CA LYS A 140 14.24 -10.53 -4.23
C LYS A 140 13.33 -10.54 -3.01
N HIS A 141 12.37 -11.47 -2.95
CA HIS A 141 11.39 -11.53 -1.85
C HIS A 141 12.07 -11.60 -0.48
N ASP A 142 13.07 -12.47 -0.30
CA ASP A 142 13.80 -12.61 0.97
C ASP A 142 14.64 -11.37 1.32
N GLU A 143 15.18 -10.67 0.32
CA GLU A 143 15.91 -9.41 0.52
C GLU A 143 14.95 -8.29 0.98
N LEU A 144 13.75 -8.22 0.39
CA LEU A 144 12.70 -7.29 0.82
C LEU A 144 12.30 -7.56 2.28
N VAL A 145 12.05 -8.82 2.64
CA VAL A 145 11.72 -9.23 4.01
C VAL A 145 12.83 -8.81 4.98
N SER A 146 14.10 -9.08 4.61
CA SER A 146 15.26 -8.71 5.42
C SER A 146 15.37 -7.18 5.59
N LYS A 147 15.13 -6.41 4.52
CA LYS A 147 15.13 -4.95 4.55
C LYS A 147 14.03 -4.37 5.42
N LEU A 148 12.82 -4.93 5.37
CA LEU A 148 11.71 -4.50 6.23
C LEU A 148 12.01 -4.79 7.70
N ASN A 149 12.57 -5.97 8.00
CA ASN A 149 12.98 -6.33 9.36
C ASN A 149 14.08 -5.40 9.90
N GLU A 150 15.04 -5.00 9.06
CA GLU A 150 16.08 -4.05 9.47
C GLU A 150 15.51 -2.65 9.72
N LEU A 151 14.57 -2.21 8.87
CA LEU A 151 13.86 -0.95 9.10
C LEU A 151 13.04 -0.97 10.38
N GLU A 152 12.38 -2.09 10.70
CA GLU A 152 11.63 -2.21 11.95
C GLU A 152 12.52 -2.18 13.19
N LYS A 153 13.74 -2.72 13.11
CA LYS A 153 14.73 -2.64 14.20
C LYS A 153 15.30 -1.23 14.39
N THR A 154 15.56 -0.52 13.29
CA THR A 154 16.31 0.75 13.30
C THR A 154 15.40 1.98 13.44
N ASP A 155 14.22 1.95 12.83
CA ASP A 155 13.20 2.99 12.92
C ASP A 155 11.83 2.33 12.90
N PRO A 156 11.30 1.87 14.05
CA PRO A 156 10.04 1.13 14.12
C PRO A 156 8.88 1.85 13.47
N MET A 157 7.93 1.10 12.90
CA MET A 157 6.73 1.66 12.27
C MET A 157 5.96 2.58 13.24
N GLU A 158 5.90 2.24 14.53
CA GLU A 158 5.24 3.08 15.54
C GLU A 158 5.94 4.44 15.73
N SER A 159 7.28 4.48 15.64
CA SER A 159 8.05 5.73 15.69
C SER A 159 7.74 6.60 14.47
N LEU A 160 7.66 6.01 13.28
CA LEU A 160 7.27 6.69 12.05
C LEU A 160 5.84 7.25 12.16
N LYS A 161 4.89 6.47 12.66
CA LYS A 161 3.51 6.93 12.93
C LYS A 161 3.49 8.09 13.91
N ALA A 162 4.26 8.03 15.00
CA ALA A 162 4.34 9.10 15.98
C ALA A 162 4.84 10.42 15.37
N ARG A 163 5.86 10.37 14.50
CA ARG A 163 6.34 11.56 13.76
C ARG A 163 5.26 12.15 12.86
N MET A 164 4.54 11.30 12.14
CA MET A 164 3.44 11.75 11.28
C MET A 164 2.27 12.34 12.08
N ALA A 165 1.92 11.73 13.22
CA ALA A 165 0.89 12.24 14.12
C ALA A 165 1.27 13.61 14.71
N GLU A 166 2.54 13.80 15.06
CA GLU A 166 3.03 15.11 15.53
C GLU A 166 2.97 16.18 14.42
N ALA A 167 3.24 15.81 13.16
CA ALA A 167 3.05 16.72 12.03
C ALA A 167 1.59 17.17 11.88
N VAL A 168 0.63 16.25 12.08
CA VAL A 168 -0.80 16.59 12.09
C VAL A 168 -1.12 17.58 13.22
N ARG A 169 -0.68 17.30 14.45
CA ARG A 169 -0.91 18.18 15.60
C ARG A 169 -0.34 19.59 15.38
N LYS A 170 0.84 19.68 14.77
CA LYS A 170 1.46 20.96 14.41
C LYS A 170 0.65 21.70 13.35
N ALA A 171 0.15 21.01 12.33
CA ALA A 171 -0.69 21.62 11.30
C ALA A 171 -2.02 22.15 11.89
N GLU A 172 -2.65 21.39 12.78
CA GLU A 172 -3.87 21.79 13.49
C GLU A 172 -3.63 22.99 14.44
N GLY A 173 -2.51 22.99 15.16
CA GLY A 173 -2.10 24.10 16.03
C GLY A 173 -1.63 25.35 15.29
N SER A 174 -1.36 25.23 13.98
CA SER A 174 -0.94 26.34 13.11
C SER A 174 -2.10 26.94 12.31
N ALA A 175 -3.34 26.51 12.54
CA ALA A 175 -4.50 27.22 12.02
C ALA A 175 -4.41 28.68 12.49
N PRO A 176 -4.51 29.68 11.58
CA PRO A 176 -4.39 31.06 11.98
C PRO A 176 -5.51 31.39 12.95
N THR A 177 -5.17 31.60 14.23
CA THR A 177 -5.91 32.52 15.07
C THR A 177 -5.84 33.86 14.33
N GLY A 178 -6.95 34.20 13.68
CA GLY A 178 -7.09 35.41 12.89
C GLY A 178 -6.67 36.68 13.66
N PRO A 179 -6.55 37.82 12.97
CA PRO A 179 -5.96 39.04 13.51
C PRO A 179 -6.89 39.65 14.55
N ASN A 180 -6.81 39.16 15.79
CA ASN A 180 -7.38 39.79 16.98
C ASN A 180 -6.57 39.35 18.21
N ALA A 181 -5.27 39.62 18.17
CA ALA A 181 -4.55 39.98 19.40
C ALA A 181 -4.99 41.40 19.81
N ALA A 182 -6.28 41.56 20.11
CA ALA A 182 -6.86 42.79 20.60
C ALA A 182 -7.17 42.61 22.08
N SER A 183 -6.37 43.31 22.89
CA SER A 183 -6.71 43.88 24.19
C SER A 183 -7.80 43.18 25.01
N LYS A 184 -7.35 42.54 26.09
CA LYS A 184 -8.07 42.24 27.32
C LYS A 184 -9.25 43.20 27.57
N LYS A 185 -10.47 42.74 27.28
CA LYS A 185 -11.71 43.18 27.93
C LYS A 185 -12.54 41.94 28.25
N ASP A 186 -12.60 41.63 29.55
CA ASP A 186 -13.47 40.62 30.13
C ASP A 186 -14.94 40.97 29.83
N CYS A 187 -15.55 40.26 28.88
CA CYS A 187 -16.98 40.04 28.86
C CYS A 187 -17.21 38.59 29.29
N GLY A 188 -17.50 38.42 30.58
CA GLY A 188 -17.63 37.13 31.23
C GLY A 188 -18.62 36.19 30.55
N LYS A 189 -18.20 34.92 30.46
CA LYS A 189 -18.99 33.69 30.28
C LYS A 189 -20.41 33.89 29.72
N VAL A 190 -20.54 33.67 28.41
CA VAL A 190 -21.84 33.50 27.76
C VAL A 190 -22.05 32.01 27.53
N THR A 191 -22.84 31.37 28.39
CA THR A 191 -23.39 30.04 28.15
C THR A 191 -24.52 30.13 27.11
N LEU A 192 -24.81 29.01 26.44
CA LEU A 192 -25.73 28.86 25.30
C LEU A 192 -27.22 29.19 25.57
N ALA A 193 -27.54 29.92 26.65
CA ALA A 193 -28.88 30.31 27.05
C ALA A 193 -29.24 31.77 26.71
N THR A 194 -28.33 32.58 26.14
CA THR A 194 -28.56 34.02 25.92
C THR A 194 -29.09 34.38 24.51
N ILE A 195 -29.40 33.41 23.65
CA ILE A 195 -29.87 33.66 22.27
C ILE A 195 -31.38 34.01 22.20
N LEU A 196 -31.96 34.64 23.23
CA LEU A 196 -33.37 35.07 23.22
C LEU A 196 -33.63 36.46 23.82
N GLY A 197 -32.62 37.29 24.01
CA GLY A 197 -32.82 38.66 24.50
C GLY A 197 -31.80 39.63 23.92
N GLY A 198 -32.26 40.51 23.03
CA GLY A 198 -31.45 41.59 22.48
C GLY A 198 -30.90 42.51 23.57
N GLY A 199 -29.63 42.90 23.43
CA GLY A 199 -28.98 43.88 24.28
C GLY A 199 -27.62 44.26 23.72
N SER A 200 -27.48 45.51 23.27
CA SER A 200 -26.23 46.08 22.75
C SER A 200 -25.20 46.22 23.88
N CYS A 201 -24.00 45.67 23.70
CA CYS A 201 -22.83 46.13 24.45
C CYS A 201 -22.49 47.55 23.98
N LYS A 202 -22.09 48.42 24.91
CA LYS A 202 -21.68 49.80 24.65
C LYS A 202 -20.16 49.94 24.78
#